data_AF-A0A520N386-F1
#
_entry.id   AF-A0A520N386-F1
#
_cell.length_a   1.000
_cell.length_b   1.000
_cell.length_c   1.000
_cell.angle_alpha   90.00
_cell.angle_beta   90.00
_cell.angle_gamma   90.00
#
_symmetry.space_group_name_H-M   'P 1'
#
loop_
_entity.id
_entity.type
_entity.pdbx_description
1 polymer ?
#
loop_
_entity_poly.entity_id
_entity_poly.type
_entity_poly.pdbx_seq_one_letter_code
_entity_poly.pdbx_strand_id
1 'polypeptide(L)' 'MKELVESLSVHIENWGMVWFGLIFLGSIFNEFSLFNALIISVLNINLFPYLLGLIFGLVAKYRGSWI' A
#
# COMPACT_ATOMS: atom_id res chain seq x y z
N MET A 1 -15.67 8.58 -22.28
CA MET A 1 -15.47 9.18 -20.93
C MET A 1 -16.15 8.34 -19.84
N LYS A 2 -17.45 8.01 -19.96
CA LYS A 2 -18.14 7.10 -19.03
C LYS A 2 -17.44 5.73 -18.89
N GLU A 3 -17.08 5.11 -20.01
CA GLU A 3 -16.44 3.78 -20.02
C GLU A 3 -15.08 3.75 -19.30
N LEU A 4 -14.30 4.84 -19.38
CA LEU A 4 -13.00 4.92 -18.68
C LEU A 4 -13.19 5.04 -17.17
N VAL A 5 -14.17 5.83 -16.72
CA VAL A 5 -14.49 5.99 -15.30
C VAL A 5 -15.00 4.68 -14.72
N GLU A 6 -15.86 3.98 -15.45
CA GLU A 6 -16.39 2.68 -15.03
C GLU A 6 -15.29 1.61 -14.95
N SER A 7 -14.41 1.56 -15.96
CA SER A 7 -13.23 0.68 -15.95
C SER A 7 -12.30 0.96 -14.77
N LEU A 8 -12.05 2.24 -14.44
CA LEU A 8 -11.26 2.62 -13.27
C LEU A 8 -11.94 2.25 -11.95
N SER A 9 -13.26 2.43 -11.83
CA SER A 9 -14.01 2.05 -10.62
C SER A 9 -13.90 0.54 -10.37
N VAL A 10 -14.14 -0.26 -11.41
CA VAL A 10 -14.01 -1.72 -11.35
C VAL A 10 -12.59 -2.14 -11.00
N HIS A 11 -11.58 -1.43 -11.52
CA HIS A 11 -10.20 -1.69 -11.16
C HIS A 11 -9.93 -1.38 -9.68
N ILE A 12 -10.34 -0.21 -9.19
CA ILE A 12 -10.12 0.19 -7.79
C ILE A 12 -10.81 -0.78 -6.82
N GLU A 13 -12.06 -1.13 -7.09
CA GLU A 13 -12.85 -2.08 -6.28
C GLU A 13 -12.20 -3.47 -6.23
N ASN A 14 -11.71 -3.97 -7.36
CA ASN A 14 -11.05 -5.29 -7.45
C ASN A 14 -9.59 -5.29 -6.96
N TRP A 15 -9.04 -4.15 -6.57
CA TRP A 15 -7.65 -4.01 -6.11
C TRP A 15 -7.55 -3.75 -4.61
N GLY A 16 -8.64 -3.98 -3.85
CA GLY A 16 -8.67 -3.77 -2.40
C GLY A 16 -7.49 -4.37 -1.63
N MET A 17 -7.01 -5.57 -2.00
CA MET A 17 -5.81 -6.17 -1.37
C MET A 17 -4.53 -5.38 -1.64
N VAL A 18 -4.37 -4.85 -2.85
CA VAL A 18 -3.21 -4.04 -3.23
C VAL A 18 -3.26 -2.70 -2.51
N TRP A 19 -4.43 -2.07 -2.45
CA TRP A 19 -4.62 -0.81 -1.73
C TRP A 19 -4.42 -0.97 -0.23
N PHE A 20 -4.91 -2.06 0.37
CA PHE A 20 -4.65 -2.40 1.76
C PHE A 20 -3.16 -2.61 2.01
N GLY A 21 -2.46 -3.36 1.15
CA GLY A 21 -1.01 -3.51 1.25
C GLY A 21 -0.28 -2.17 1.15
N LEU A 22 -0.56 -1.38 0.12
CA LEU A 22 0.07 -0.08 -0.11
C LEU A 22 -0.14 0.87 1.08
N ILE A 23 -1.38 1.07 1.52
CA ILE A 23 -1.72 2.11 2.50
C ILE A 23 -1.52 1.59 3.93
N PHE A 24 -2.16 0.46 4.27
CA PHE A 24 -2.17 -0.03 5.64
C PHE A 24 -0.82 -0.67 6.01
N LEU A 25 -0.36 -1.71 5.28
CA LEU A 25 0.94 -2.32 5.57
C LEU A 25 2.10 -1.35 5.33
N GLY A 26 2.02 -0.51 4.30
CA GLY A 26 3.01 0.54 4.04
C GLY A 26 3.18 1.51 5.22
N SER A 27 2.08 1.94 5.84
CA SER A 27 2.13 2.80 7.03
C SER A 27 2.77 2.10 8.24
N ILE A 28 2.47 0.82 8.46
CA ILE A 28 3.10 0.01 9.51
C ILE A 28 4.60 -0.08 9.28
N PHE A 29 5.04 -0.42 8.06
CA PHE A 29 6.46 -0.46 7.71
C PHE A 29 7.14 0.91 7.86
N ASN A 30 6.42 2.01 7.58
CA ASN A 30 6.96 3.36 7.75
C ASN A 30 7.24 3.65 9.21
N GLU A 31 6.28 3.38 10.11
CA GLU A 31 6.48 3.54 11.55
C GLU A 31 7.59 2.63 12.09
N PHE A 32 7.67 1.38 11.63
CA PHE A 32 8.80 0.49 11.98
C PHE A 32 10.14 1.04 11.50
N SER A 33 10.20 1.65 10.32
CA SER A 33 11.42 2.27 9.81
C SER A 33 11.83 3.49 10.63
N LEU A 34 10.85 4.24 11.16
CA LEU A 34 11.08 5.41 12.01
C LEU A 34 11.43 5.01 13.46
N PHE A 35 10.97 3.86 13.94
CA PHE A 35 11.29 3.35 15.28
C PHE A 35 12.79 3.18 15.51
N ASN A 36 13.57 2.85 14.47
CA ASN A 36 15.04 2.78 14.53
C ASN A 36 15.74 4.14 14.35
N ALA A 37 15.02 5.17 13.89
CA ALA A 37 15.56 6.49 13.62
C ALA A 37 15.12 7.45 14.74
N LEU A 38 16.00 7.70 15.72
CA LEU A 38 15.84 8.69 16.79
C LEU A 38 15.77 10.15 16.28
N ILE A 39 14.90 10.47 15.31
CA ILE A 39 14.73 11.83 14.77
C ILE A 39 13.24 12.10 14.57
N ILE A 40 12.63 12.72 15.58
CA ILE A 40 11.19 13.00 15.74
C ILE A 40 10.70 14.20 14.90
N SER A 41 11.52 14.87 14.08
CA SER A 41 11.22 16.26 13.74
C SER A 41 10.85 16.61 12.29
N VAL A 42 10.64 15.68 11.36
CA VAL A 42 10.10 16.04 10.02
C VAL A 42 9.24 14.91 9.49
N LEU A 43 8.11 15.26 8.87
CA LEU A 43 7.19 14.38 8.14
C LEU A 43 7.94 13.72 6.96
N ASN A 44 8.75 12.71 7.26
CA ASN A 44 9.59 12.01 6.30
C ASN A 44 8.77 10.88 5.68
N ILE A 45 7.96 11.23 4.67
CA ILE A 45 7.27 10.21 3.86
C ILE A 45 8.34 9.50 3.04
N ASN A 46 8.91 8.44 3.61
CA ASN A 46 9.77 7.54 2.88
C ASN A 46 8.88 6.68 1.98
N LEU A 47 9.17 6.64 0.68
CA LEU A 47 8.38 5.87 -0.28
C LEU A 47 8.63 4.35 -0.17
N PHE A 48 9.80 3.97 0.36
CA PHE A 48 10.23 2.58 0.41
C PHE A 48 9.30 1.65 1.22
N PRO A 49 8.85 2.01 2.44
CA PRO A 49 7.84 1.25 3.18
C PRO A 49 6.54 1.00 2.41
N TYR A 50 6.06 2.01 1.69
CA TYR A 50 4.84 1.90 0.90
C TYR A 50 5.04 1.01 -0.33
N LEU A 51 6.22 1.02 -0.95
CA LEU A 51 6.57 0.07 -2.01
C LEU A 51 6.60 -1.38 -1.51
N LEU A 52 7.12 -1.62 -0.30
CA LEU A 52 7.04 -2.95 0.32
C LEU A 52 5.59 -3.36 0.54
N GLY A 53 4.78 -2.48 1.14
CA GLY A 53 3.34 -2.71 1.32
C GLY A 53 2.62 -3.05 0.01
N LEU A 54 2.94 -2.33 -1.08
CA LEU A 54 2.41 -2.59 -2.41
C LEU A 54 2.81 -3.98 -2.94
N ILE A 55 4.07 -4.39 -2.76
CA ILE A 55 4.53 -5.73 -3.17
C ILE A 55 3.75 -6.81 -2.42
N PHE A 56 3.59 -6.69 -1.09
CA PHE A 56 2.80 -7.64 -0.31
C PHE A 56 1.33 -7.67 -0.75
N GLY A 57 0.73 -6.52 -1.03
CA GLY A 57 -0.63 -6.43 -1.55
C GLY A 57 -0.80 -7.07 -2.93
N LEU A 58 0.18 -6.92 -3.83
CA LEU A 58 0.21 -7.61 -5.12
C LEU A 58 0.34 -9.12 -4.97
N VAL A 59 1.21 -9.59 -4.07
CA VAL A 59 1.36 -11.02 -3.77
C VAL A 59 0.08 -11.60 -3.19
N ALA A 60 -0.56 -10.94 -2.23
CA ALA A 60 -1.82 -11.36 -1.64
C ALA A 60 -2.94 -11.43 -2.69
N LYS A 61 -3.03 -10.42 -3.56
CA LYS A 61 -3.97 -10.42 -4.68
C LYS A 61 -3.72 -11.59 -5.65
N TYR A 62 -2.46 -11.84 -6.02
CA TYR A 62 -2.11 -12.96 -6.90
C TYR A 62 -2.45 -14.31 -6.29
N ARG A 63 -2.26 -14.47 -4.97
CA ARG A 63 -2.64 -15.68 -4.23
C ARG A 63 -4.14 -15.80 -3.97
N GLY A 64 -4.88 -14.69 -3.98
CA GLY A 64 -6.28 -14.63 -3.56
C GLY A 64 -6.48 -14.70 -2.03
N SER A 65 -5.41 -14.65 -1.24
CA SER A 65 -5.44 -14.72 0.22
C SER A 65 -4.21 -14.03 0.82
N TRP A 66 -4.39 -13.46 2.01
CA TRP A 66 -3.32 -12.87 2.84
C TRP A 66 -2.47 -13.92 3.56
N ILE A 67 -3.04 -15.10 3.83
CA ILE A 67 -2.39 -16.25 4.49
C ILE A 67 -2.23 -17.37 3.46
#